data_AF-A0A6B0V0R9-F1
#
_entry.id   AF-A0A6B0V0R9-F1
#
_cell.length_a   1.000
_cell.length_b   1.000
_cell.length_c   1.000
_cell.angle_alpha   90.00
_cell.angle_beta   90.00
_cell.angle_gamma   90.00
#
_symmetry.space_group_name_H-M   'P 1'
#
loop_
_entity.id
_entity.type
_entity.pdbx_description
1 polymer ?
#
loop_
_entity_poly.entity_id
_entity_poly.type
_entity_poly.pdbx_seq_one_letter_code
_entity_poly.pdbx_strand_id
1 'polypeptide(L)'
;KERESINSSKSRKSRRIDIEISKYRSIFTPFVKLIIYHGLVQSYFVYCHLVWGTTTLQNVNTLLTLQKKALRGVANVSYFFYTDPLFTRFKIVRITNRYNFRLLASYNVAINSEHSHILQISNLLRNTNIYRTRLNEQWCTPTPRTNYGLGSIRYTLPSLLNMFHHKGYFSHNLPFEIFLHILSTL
;
A
#
# COMPACT_ATOMS: atom_id res chain seq x y z
N LYS A 1 6.52 18.06 21.82
CA LYS A 1 5.73 19.08 21.08
C LYS A 1 5.15 18.57 19.76
N GLU A 2 5.90 18.38 18.65
CA GLU A 2 5.30 17.89 17.39
C GLU A 2 4.67 16.50 17.49
N ARG A 3 5.36 15.54 18.12
CA ARG A 3 4.85 14.16 18.29
C ARG A 3 3.55 14.09 19.10
N GLU A 4 3.37 14.99 20.08
CA GLU A 4 2.15 15.08 20.89
C GLU A 4 0.99 15.69 20.10
N SER A 5 1.26 16.73 19.30
CA SER A 5 0.26 17.31 18.39
C SER A 5 -0.24 16.27 17.38
N ILE A 6 0.68 15.47 16.84
CA ILE A 6 0.38 14.38 15.91
C ILE A 6 -0.46 13.31 16.61
N ASN A 7 -0.10 12.88 17.83
CA ASN A 7 -0.86 11.88 18.57
C ASN A 7 -2.27 12.37 18.96
N SER A 8 -2.41 13.65 19.34
CA SER A 8 -3.73 14.24 19.60
C SER A 8 -4.60 14.24 18.34
N SER A 9 -4.03 14.59 17.18
CA SER A 9 -4.73 14.58 15.89
C SER A 9 -5.16 13.17 15.48
N LYS A 10 -4.31 12.17 15.69
CA LYS A 10 -4.61 10.75 15.47
C LYS A 10 -5.79 10.29 16.33
N SER A 11 -5.77 10.62 17.63
CA SER A 11 -6.82 10.22 18.57
C SER A 11 -8.18 10.85 18.22
N ARG A 12 -8.19 12.10 17.74
CA ARG A 12 -9.41 12.82 17.32
C ARG A 12 -9.99 12.21 16.05
N LYS A 13 -9.14 11.85 15.08
CA LYS A 13 -9.59 11.29 13.79
C LYS A 13 -10.03 9.84 13.91
N SER A 14 -9.35 9.02 14.72
CA SER A 14 -9.84 7.68 15.12
C SER A 14 -11.25 7.79 15.70
N ARG A 15 -11.43 8.64 16.70
CA ARG A 15 -12.72 8.83 17.38
C ARG A 15 -13.82 9.27 16.41
N ARG A 16 -13.53 10.16 15.46
CA ARG A 16 -14.51 10.56 14.44
C ARG A 16 -14.91 9.38 13.55
N ILE A 17 -13.96 8.63 13.01
CA ILE A 17 -14.25 7.44 12.19
C ILE A 17 -15.11 6.44 12.99
N ASP A 18 -14.79 6.24 14.26
CA ASP A 18 -15.54 5.33 15.14
C ASP A 18 -16.96 5.81 15.42
N ILE A 19 -17.15 7.12 15.66
CA ILE A 19 -18.45 7.72 15.92
C ILE A 19 -19.33 7.64 14.67
N GLU A 20 -18.78 8.00 13.50
CA GLU A 20 -19.52 7.94 12.24
C GLU A 20 -19.94 6.49 11.93
N ILE A 21 -19.03 5.53 12.04
CA ILE A 21 -19.36 4.14 11.71
C ILE A 21 -20.31 3.51 12.74
N SER A 22 -20.21 3.86 14.02
CA SER A 22 -21.10 3.33 15.05
C SER A 22 -22.52 3.89 14.96
N LYS A 23 -22.68 5.19 14.66
CA LYS A 23 -23.98 5.84 14.49
C LYS A 23 -24.79 5.25 13.34
N TYR A 24 -24.12 4.93 12.23
CA TYR A 24 -24.81 4.43 11.04
C TYR A 24 -24.74 2.91 10.86
N ARG A 25 -24.36 2.19 11.92
CA ARG A 25 -24.20 0.73 11.92
C ARG A 25 -25.49 0.00 11.56
N SER A 26 -26.63 0.46 12.10
CA SER A 26 -27.95 -0.13 11.94
C SER A 26 -28.72 0.35 10.71
N ILE A 27 -28.35 1.51 10.13
CA ILE A 27 -29.16 2.18 9.10
C ILE A 27 -28.67 1.84 7.69
N PHE A 28 -27.36 1.76 7.46
CA PHE A 28 -26.83 1.58 6.10
C PHE A 28 -26.59 0.12 5.72
N THR A 29 -26.92 -0.20 4.47
CA THR A 29 -26.50 -1.44 3.80
C THR A 29 -24.96 -1.47 3.66
N PRO A 30 -24.34 -2.65 3.60
CA PRO A 30 -22.88 -2.78 3.52
C PRO A 30 -22.29 -2.07 2.29
N PHE A 31 -23.04 -2.00 1.18
CA PHE A 31 -22.61 -1.30 -0.03
C PHE A 31 -22.45 0.21 0.18
N VAL A 32 -23.42 0.87 0.82
CA VAL A 32 -23.35 2.32 1.11
C VAL A 32 -22.17 2.62 2.03
N LYS A 33 -21.93 1.79 3.04
CA LYS A 33 -20.77 1.91 3.93
C LYS A 33 -19.44 1.79 3.19
N LEU A 34 -19.38 0.93 2.17
CA LEU A 34 -18.21 0.79 1.32
C LEU A 34 -17.94 2.06 0.51
N ILE A 35 -18.98 2.68 -0.06
CA ILE A 35 -18.85 3.95 -0.78
C ILE A 35 -18.32 5.04 0.16
N ILE A 36 -18.89 5.16 1.36
CA ILE A 36 -18.45 6.12 2.37
C ILE A 36 -16.98 5.85 2.77
N TYR A 37 -16.59 4.58 2.90
CA TYR A 37 -15.20 4.20 3.15
C TYR A 37 -14.28 4.70 2.03
N HIS A 38 -14.63 4.47 0.77
CA HIS A 38 -13.84 4.93 -0.37
C HIS A 38 -13.80 6.46 -0.52
N GLY A 39 -14.87 7.17 -0.14
CA GLY A 39 -14.92 8.63 -0.22
C GLY A 39 -14.14 9.33 0.90
N LEU A 40 -14.38 8.93 2.16
CA LEU A 40 -13.84 9.64 3.33
C LEU A 40 -12.58 8.97 3.89
N VAL A 41 -12.68 7.69 4.21
CA VAL A 41 -11.63 6.96 4.93
C VAL A 41 -10.40 6.77 4.03
N GLN A 42 -10.62 6.41 2.76
CA GLN A 42 -9.54 6.24 1.80
C GLN A 42 -8.80 7.55 1.53
N SER A 43 -9.52 8.66 1.34
CA SER A 43 -8.93 9.99 1.14
C SER A 43 -8.06 10.41 2.32
N TYR A 44 -8.51 10.11 3.54
CA TYR A 44 -7.72 10.33 4.74
C TYR A 44 -6.43 9.50 4.75
N PHE A 45 -6.50 8.20 4.40
CA PHE A 45 -5.30 7.36 4.34
C PHE A 45 -4.34 7.79 3.25
N VAL A 46 -4.82 8.29 2.11
CA VAL A 46 -3.96 8.86 1.05
C VAL A 46 -3.21 10.08 1.58
N TYR A 47 -3.89 11.00 2.27
CA TYR A 47 -3.25 12.16 2.89
C TYR A 47 -2.24 11.74 3.96
N CYS A 48 -2.62 10.84 4.87
CA CYS A 48 -1.73 10.33 5.91
C CYS A 48 -0.51 9.62 5.33
N HIS A 49 -0.66 8.89 4.23
CA HIS A 49 0.45 8.25 3.55
C HIS A 49 1.42 9.27 2.96
N LEU A 50 0.94 10.41 2.45
CA LEU A 50 1.81 11.49 1.97
C LEU A 50 2.63 12.12 3.10
N VAL A 51 1.98 12.42 4.24
CA VAL A 51 2.65 13.10 5.37
C VAL A 51 3.50 12.14 6.21
N TRP A 52 3.06 10.89 6.37
CA TRP A 52 3.67 9.91 7.26
C TRP A 52 4.33 8.73 6.54
N GLY A 53 4.35 8.70 5.21
CA GLY A 53 4.90 7.60 4.41
C GLY A 53 6.39 7.35 4.62
N THR A 54 7.14 8.38 5.02
CA THR A 54 8.57 8.32 5.35
C THR A 54 8.85 8.09 6.84
N THR A 55 7.81 7.93 7.66
CA THR A 55 7.95 7.89 9.12
C THR A 55 8.08 6.47 9.69
N THR A 56 8.30 6.37 11.00
CA THR A 56 8.57 5.13 11.71
C THR A 56 7.48 4.06 11.55
N LEU A 57 7.89 2.78 11.59
CA LEU A 57 7.02 1.60 11.55
C LEU A 57 5.81 1.69 12.50
N GLN A 58 6.01 2.32 13.67
CA GLN A 58 4.96 2.53 14.65
C GLN A 58 3.77 3.33 14.08
N ASN A 59 4.02 4.37 13.28
CA ASN A 59 2.96 5.16 12.67
C ASN A 59 2.18 4.35 11.64
N VAL A 60 2.88 3.55 10.82
CA VAL A 60 2.26 2.65 9.84
C VAL A 60 1.37 1.63 10.55
N ASN A 61 1.83 1.06 11.67
CA ASN A 61 1.04 0.15 12.48
C ASN A 61 -0.22 0.82 13.05
N THR A 62 -0.12 2.08 13.53
CA THR A 62 -1.31 2.82 13.98
C THR A 62 -2.30 3.11 12.86
N LEU A 63 -1.82 3.40 11.65
CA LEU A 63 -2.71 3.58 10.51
C LEU A 63 -3.40 2.26 10.12
N LEU A 64 -2.66 1.15 10.17
CA LEU A 64 -3.19 -0.19 9.89
C LEU A 64 -4.25 -0.62 10.92
N THR A 65 -4.08 -0.30 12.21
CA THR A 65 -5.12 -0.59 13.21
C THR A 65 -6.39 0.22 12.97
N LEU A 66 -6.26 1.49 12.58
CA LEU A 66 -7.41 2.32 12.18
C LEU A 66 -8.12 1.77 10.95
N GLN A 67 -7.36 1.31 9.94
CA GLN A 67 -7.92 0.72 8.73
C GLN A 67 -8.73 -0.53 9.06
N LYS A 68 -8.15 -1.44 9.87
CA LYS A 68 -8.81 -2.66 10.35
C LYS A 68 -10.10 -2.35 11.10
N LYS A 69 -10.07 -1.33 11.97
CA LYS A 69 -11.25 -0.90 12.72
C LYS A 69 -12.36 -0.36 11.81
N ALA A 70 -12.01 0.50 10.86
CA ALA A 70 -12.96 1.02 9.88
C ALA A 70 -13.59 -0.11 9.04
N LEU A 71 -12.77 -1.06 8.59
CA LEU A 71 -13.22 -2.20 7.79
C LEU A 71 -14.20 -3.10 8.56
N ARG A 72 -13.95 -3.35 9.84
CA ARG A 72 -14.89 -4.11 10.70
C ARG A 72 -16.24 -3.41 10.81
N GLY A 73 -16.22 -2.09 10.94
CA GLY A 73 -17.45 -1.31 11.03
C GLY A 73 -18.23 -1.26 9.70
N VAL A 74 -17.56 -1.27 8.55
CA VAL A 74 -18.20 -1.46 7.22
C VAL A 74 -18.86 -2.84 7.14
N ALA A 75 -18.17 -3.88 7.61
CA ALA A 75 -18.66 -5.26 7.60
C ALA A 75 -19.69 -5.58 8.69
N ASN A 76 -19.93 -4.66 9.63
CA ASN A 76 -20.73 -4.87 10.85
C ASN A 76 -20.27 -6.03 11.75
N VAL A 77 -19.03 -6.50 11.63
CA VAL A 77 -18.52 -7.64 12.41
C VAL A 77 -18.07 -7.24 13.81
N SER A 78 -17.93 -8.24 14.69
CA SER A 78 -17.38 -8.05 16.03
C SER A 78 -15.94 -7.53 15.99
N TYR A 79 -15.52 -6.83 17.05
CA TYR A 79 -14.17 -6.30 17.21
C TYR A 79 -13.09 -7.39 17.12
N PHE A 80 -13.39 -8.60 17.59
CA PHE A 80 -12.47 -9.74 17.60
C PHE A 80 -12.38 -10.49 16.26
N PHE A 81 -13.22 -10.15 15.29
CA PHE A 81 -13.20 -10.83 13.99
C PHE A 81 -11.90 -10.55 13.23
N TYR A 82 -11.41 -11.60 12.57
CA TYR A 82 -10.18 -11.57 11.80
C TYR A 82 -10.34 -10.70 10.54
N THR A 83 -9.39 -9.80 10.28
CA THR A 83 -9.55 -8.74 9.27
C THR A 83 -9.08 -9.11 7.88
N ASP A 84 -8.18 -10.08 7.75
CA ASP A 84 -7.67 -10.49 6.44
C ASP A 84 -8.75 -10.98 5.45
N PRO A 85 -9.77 -11.77 5.85
CA PRO A 85 -10.86 -12.12 4.93
C PRO A 85 -11.72 -10.90 4.54
N LEU A 86 -11.71 -9.82 5.33
CA LEU A 86 -12.43 -8.60 4.96
C LEU A 86 -11.68 -7.81 3.89
N PHE A 87 -10.35 -7.80 3.95
CA PHE A 87 -9.54 -7.12 2.93
C PHE A 87 -9.74 -7.74 1.54
N THR A 88 -9.78 -9.08 1.48
CA THR A 88 -10.04 -9.80 0.22
C THR A 88 -11.49 -9.60 -0.23
N ARG A 89 -12.47 -9.76 0.68
CA ARG A 89 -13.90 -9.57 0.37
C ARG A 89 -14.22 -8.19 -0.21
N PHE A 90 -13.62 -7.14 0.34
CA PHE A 90 -13.88 -5.76 -0.10
C PHE A 90 -12.86 -5.25 -1.12
N LYS A 91 -11.90 -6.08 -1.56
CA LYS A 91 -10.81 -5.69 -2.48
C LYS A 91 -10.04 -4.44 -2.02
N ILE A 92 -9.81 -4.30 -0.72
CA ILE A 92 -9.10 -3.15 -0.14
C ILE A 92 -7.63 -3.53 0.11
N VAL A 93 -6.72 -2.69 -0.38
CA VAL A 93 -5.28 -2.85 -0.16
C VAL A 93 -4.91 -2.40 1.26
N ARG A 94 -4.11 -3.21 1.97
CA ARG A 94 -3.56 -2.83 3.28
C ARG A 94 -2.64 -1.61 3.15
N ILE A 95 -2.63 -0.75 4.16
CA ILE A 95 -1.78 0.46 4.16
C ILE A 95 -0.29 0.15 4.03
N THR A 96 0.19 -0.97 4.57
CA THR A 96 1.57 -1.43 4.42
C THR A 96 1.95 -1.62 2.95
N ASN A 97 1.02 -2.15 2.17
CA ASN A 97 1.22 -2.55 0.79
C ASN A 97 0.81 -1.42 -0.20
N ARG A 98 0.23 -0.33 0.32
CA ARG A 98 -0.27 0.81 -0.46
C ARG A 98 0.85 1.54 -1.22
N TYR A 99 2.03 1.68 -0.62
CA TYR A 99 3.18 2.30 -1.27
C TYR A 99 3.61 1.49 -2.50
N ASN A 100 3.88 0.20 -2.31
CA ASN A 100 4.28 -0.72 -3.37
C ASN A 100 3.24 -0.76 -4.50
N PHE A 101 1.95 -0.78 -4.15
CA PHE A 101 0.86 -0.71 -5.12
C PHE A 101 0.91 0.54 -6.00
N ARG A 102 1.04 1.71 -5.39
CA ARG A 102 1.08 2.99 -6.12
C ARG A 102 2.30 3.08 -7.00
N LEU A 103 3.45 2.67 -6.49
CA LEU A 103 4.70 2.63 -7.24
C LEU A 103 4.56 1.76 -8.49
N LEU A 104 3.98 0.57 -8.34
CA LEU A 104 3.78 -0.38 -9.42
C LEU A 104 2.72 0.07 -10.44
N ALA A 105 1.60 0.63 -9.98
CA ALA A 105 0.61 1.25 -10.84
C ALA A 105 1.22 2.40 -11.66
N SER A 106 2.05 3.23 -11.01
CA SER A 106 2.74 4.32 -11.69
C SER A 106 3.80 3.82 -12.67
N TYR A 107 4.46 2.70 -12.38
CA TYR A 107 5.38 2.03 -13.28
C TYR A 107 4.67 1.48 -14.53
N ASN A 108 3.50 0.85 -14.39
CA ASN A 108 2.73 0.37 -15.54
C ASN A 108 2.28 1.52 -16.45
N VAL A 109 1.81 2.62 -15.87
CA VAL A 109 1.50 3.84 -16.62
C VAL A 109 2.75 4.38 -17.31
N ALA A 110 3.89 4.35 -16.61
CA ALA A 110 5.18 4.84 -17.08
C ALA A 110 5.79 4.00 -18.22
N ILE A 111 5.47 2.70 -18.32
CA ILE A 111 5.85 1.85 -19.45
C ILE A 111 4.97 2.15 -20.67
N ASN A 112 3.67 2.33 -20.44
CA ASN A 112 2.71 2.60 -21.50
C ASN A 112 2.79 4.04 -22.04
N SER A 113 3.44 4.95 -21.32
CA SER A 113 3.67 6.32 -21.73
C SER A 113 5.13 6.50 -22.13
N GLU A 114 5.36 7.23 -23.22
CA GLU A 114 6.71 7.42 -23.78
C GLU A 114 7.61 8.32 -22.90
N HIS A 115 7.02 9.11 -22.00
CA HIS A 115 7.72 10.09 -21.19
C HIS A 115 7.33 9.97 -19.73
N SER A 116 8.13 9.22 -18.96
CA SER A 116 7.89 9.05 -17.54
C SER A 116 9.12 9.38 -16.70
N HIS A 117 9.02 10.46 -15.92
CA HIS A 117 10.01 10.84 -14.92
C HIS A 117 10.29 9.73 -13.90
N ILE A 118 9.33 8.81 -13.70
CA ILE A 118 9.46 7.69 -12.78
C ILE A 118 10.57 6.73 -13.23
N LEU A 119 10.63 6.40 -14.52
CA LEU A 119 11.69 5.55 -15.06
C LEU A 119 13.05 6.24 -14.91
N GLN A 120 13.11 7.55 -15.20
CA GLN A 120 14.32 8.35 -15.02
C GLN A 120 14.81 8.38 -13.55
N ILE A 121 13.90 8.64 -12.60
CA ILE A 121 14.21 8.68 -11.15
C ILE A 121 14.63 7.31 -10.63
N SER A 122 13.98 6.25 -11.11
CA SER A 122 14.29 4.89 -10.69
C SER A 122 15.64 4.38 -11.22
N ASN A 123 16.17 4.96 -12.30
CA ASN A 123 17.37 4.52 -13.00
C ASN A 123 17.41 2.98 -13.15
N LEU A 124 16.34 2.44 -13.74
CA LEU A 124 16.10 1.00 -13.83
C LEU A 124 17.04 0.39 -14.87
N LEU A 125 17.99 -0.43 -14.41
CA LEU A 125 18.97 -1.10 -15.27
C LEU A 125 18.67 -2.59 -15.36
N ARG A 126 18.64 -3.12 -16.58
CA ARG A 126 18.58 -4.56 -16.81
C ARG A 126 19.95 -5.17 -16.53
N ASN A 127 19.95 -6.32 -15.87
CA ASN A 127 21.14 -7.09 -15.66
C ASN A 127 21.62 -7.70 -16.98
N THR A 128 22.84 -7.34 -17.40
CA THR A 128 23.48 -7.85 -18.62
C THR A 128 24.45 -9.00 -18.34
N ASN A 129 24.45 -9.57 -17.13
CA ASN A 129 25.32 -10.67 -16.79
C ASN A 129 25.02 -11.90 -17.66
N ILE A 130 26.02 -12.32 -18.42
CA ILE A 130 25.95 -13.48 -19.33
C ILE A 130 26.01 -14.79 -18.52
N TYR A 131 26.63 -14.74 -17.34
CA TYR A 131 26.84 -15.90 -16.48
C TYR A 131 25.65 -16.19 -15.57
N ARG A 132 25.25 -17.46 -15.49
CA ARG A 132 24.22 -17.94 -14.54
C ARG A 132 24.79 -18.03 -13.13
N THR A 133 24.86 -16.90 -12.43
CA THR A 133 25.13 -16.90 -10.99
C THR A 133 23.89 -17.41 -10.24
N ARG A 134 24.08 -17.89 -9.00
CA ARG A 134 22.99 -18.40 -8.15
C ARG A 134 21.87 -17.36 -7.90
N LEU A 135 22.14 -16.08 -8.17
CA LEU A 135 21.28 -14.93 -7.93
C LEU A 135 21.10 -14.15 -9.25
N ASN A 136 20.51 -14.81 -10.25
CA ASN A 136 20.25 -14.22 -11.56
C ASN A 136 18.97 -13.35 -11.55
N GLU A 137 19.08 -12.14 -11.02
CA GLU A 137 18.03 -11.12 -11.03
C GLU A 137 17.92 -10.44 -12.40
N GLN A 138 16.71 -10.14 -12.87
CA GLN A 138 16.47 -9.45 -14.14
C GLN A 138 16.85 -7.96 -14.09
N TRP A 139 16.61 -7.32 -12.94
CA TRP A 139 16.93 -5.91 -12.71
C TRP A 139 18.06 -5.78 -11.70
N CYS A 140 18.97 -4.83 -11.94
CA CYS A 140 20.02 -4.51 -10.99
C CYS A 140 19.45 -3.74 -9.79
N THR A 141 19.62 -4.27 -8.58
CA THR A 141 19.26 -3.60 -7.34
C THR A 141 20.48 -2.86 -6.79
N PRO A 142 20.40 -1.52 -6.57
CA PRO A 142 21.50 -0.80 -5.93
C PRO A 142 21.59 -1.20 -4.45
N THR A 143 22.77 -1.18 -3.85
CA THR A 143 22.93 -1.41 -2.40
C THR A 143 22.93 -0.08 -1.64
N PRO A 144 21.82 0.32 -0.99
CA PRO A 144 21.77 1.58 -0.25
C PRO A 144 22.63 1.49 1.01
N ARG A 145 23.32 2.60 1.34
CA ARG A 145 24.14 2.70 2.57
C ARG A 145 23.32 2.99 3.83
N THR A 146 22.08 3.46 3.68
CA THR A 146 21.21 3.89 4.79
C THR A 146 19.85 3.21 4.72
N ASN A 147 19.20 3.06 5.89
CA ASN A 147 17.83 2.54 5.98
C ASN A 147 16.83 3.40 5.20
N TYR A 148 17.07 4.71 5.10
CA TYR A 148 16.25 5.60 4.27
C TYR A 148 16.38 5.26 2.78
N GLY A 149 17.57 4.88 2.32
CA GLY A 149 17.81 4.45 0.95
C GLY A 149 17.02 3.20 0.55
N LEU A 150 16.69 2.32 1.51
CA LEU A 150 15.81 1.16 1.27
C LEU A 150 14.37 1.57 0.92
N GLY A 151 13.95 2.78 1.28
CA GLY A 151 12.63 3.33 0.90
C GLY A 151 12.64 4.11 -0.42
N SER A 152 13.82 4.30 -1.04
CA SER A 152 13.94 5.05 -2.28
C SER A 152 13.39 4.28 -3.46
N ILE A 153 12.73 4.98 -4.39
CA ILE A 153 12.21 4.42 -5.65
C ILE A 153 13.29 3.63 -6.40
N ARG A 154 14.53 4.11 -6.37
CA ARG A 154 15.68 3.48 -7.03
C ARG A 154 15.99 2.07 -6.50
N TYR A 155 15.70 1.82 -5.22
CA TYR A 155 15.88 0.51 -4.61
C TYR A 155 14.59 -0.31 -4.65
N THR A 156 13.48 0.30 -4.24
CA THR A 156 12.19 -0.39 -4.05
C THR A 156 11.64 -0.91 -5.36
N LEU A 157 11.74 -0.17 -6.46
CA LEU A 157 11.19 -0.59 -7.75
C LEU A 157 11.92 -1.83 -8.31
N PRO A 158 13.25 -1.84 -8.51
CA PRO A 158 13.95 -3.04 -8.98
C PRO A 158 13.76 -4.25 -8.06
N SER A 159 13.80 -4.05 -6.74
CA SER A 159 13.61 -5.11 -5.75
C SER A 159 12.21 -5.74 -5.85
N LEU A 160 11.17 -4.92 -5.99
CA LEU A 160 9.81 -5.39 -6.20
C LEU A 160 9.70 -6.20 -7.49
N LEU A 161 10.22 -5.69 -8.61
CA LEU A 161 10.12 -6.36 -9.90
C LEU A 161 10.87 -7.71 -9.88
N ASN A 162 12.05 -7.79 -9.27
CA ASN A 162 12.77 -9.05 -9.08
C ASN A 162 11.96 -10.05 -8.26
N MET A 163 11.32 -9.59 -7.17
CA MET A 163 10.43 -10.44 -6.38
C MET A 163 9.23 -10.95 -7.20
N PHE A 164 8.62 -10.12 -8.05
CA PHE A 164 7.53 -10.55 -8.94
C PHE A 164 8.00 -11.55 -9.99
N HIS A 165 9.20 -11.35 -10.53
CA HIS A 165 9.81 -12.28 -11.48
C HIS A 165 10.07 -13.65 -10.85
N HIS A 166 10.65 -13.70 -9.64
CA HIS A 166 10.86 -14.96 -8.92
C HIS A 166 9.56 -15.71 -8.62
N LYS A 167 8.46 -14.99 -8.39
CA LYS A 167 7.14 -15.58 -8.18
C LYS A 167 6.44 -16.00 -9.48
N GLY A 168 7.05 -15.78 -10.65
CA GLY A 168 6.50 -16.18 -11.95
C GLY A 168 5.40 -15.27 -12.51
N TYR A 169 5.20 -14.08 -11.94
CA TYR A 169 4.10 -13.18 -12.33
C TYR A 169 4.49 -12.14 -13.38
N PHE A 170 5.69 -12.19 -13.96
CA PHE A 170 6.12 -11.15 -14.92
C PHE A 170 5.57 -11.43 -16.33
N SER A 171 4.38 -10.93 -16.61
CA SER A 171 3.89 -10.73 -17.99
C SER A 171 3.84 -9.24 -18.28
N HIS A 172 4.25 -8.84 -19.49
CA HIS A 172 4.39 -7.44 -19.93
C HIS A 172 3.12 -6.58 -19.74
N ASN A 173 1.96 -7.21 -19.51
CA ASN A 173 0.72 -6.56 -19.13
C ASN A 173 0.09 -7.30 -17.94
N LEU A 174 0.31 -6.80 -16.73
CA LEU A 174 -0.35 -7.32 -15.53
C LEU A 174 -1.69 -6.59 -15.32
N PRO A 175 -2.85 -7.25 -15.49
CA PRO A 175 -4.13 -6.63 -15.16
C PRO A 175 -4.22 -6.25 -13.68
N PHE A 176 -4.93 -5.16 -13.40
CA PHE A 176 -5.16 -4.58 -12.07
C PHE A 176 -5.58 -5.60 -11.00
N GLU A 177 -6.35 -6.62 -11.38
CA GLU A 177 -6.84 -7.69 -10.50
C GLU A 177 -5.70 -8.57 -9.94
N ILE A 178 -4.66 -8.84 -10.73
CA ILE A 178 -3.50 -9.62 -10.27
C ILE A 178 -2.71 -8.83 -9.22
N PHE A 179 -2.64 -7.50 -9.35
CA PHE A 179 -1.97 -6.66 -8.35
C PHE A 179 -2.70 -6.65 -7.01
N LEU A 180 -4.03 -6.62 -7.01
CA LEU A 180 -4.83 -6.73 -5.78
C LEU A 180 -4.63 -8.07 -5.08
N HIS A 181 -4.62 -9.17 -5.86
CA HIS A 181 -4.36 -10.50 -5.32
C HIS A 181 -2.96 -10.58 -4.69
N ILE A 182 -1.92 -10.11 -5.39
CA ILE A 182 -0.54 -10.21 -4.91
C ILE A 182 -0.29 -9.37 -3.65
N LEU A 183 -0.88 -8.19 -3.55
CA LEU A 183 -0.78 -7.36 -2.33
C LEU A 183 -1.62 -7.86 -1.16
N SER A 184 -2.55 -8.78 -1.37
CA SER A 184 -3.21 -9.50 -0.28
C SER A 184 -2.35 -10.66 0.23
N THR A 185 -1.53 -11.25 -0.65
CA THR A 185 -0.60 -12.36 -0.31
C THR A 185 0.78 -11.91 0.19
N LEU A 186 1.10 -10.62 0.06
CA LEU A 186 2.26 -9.95 0.70
C LEU A 186 1.89 -9.47 2.10
#